data_AF-A0A412PAR1-F1
#
_entry.id   AF-A0A412PAR1-F1
#
_cell.length_a   1.000
_cell.length_b   1.000
_cell.length_c   1.000
_cell.angle_alpha   90.00
_cell.angle_beta   90.00
_cell.angle_gamma   90.00
#
_symmetry.space_group_name_H-M   'P 1'
#
loop_
_entity.id
_entity.type
_entity.pdbx_description
1 polymer ?
#
loop_
_entity_poly.entity_id
_entity_poly.type
_entity_poly.pdbx_seq_one_letter_code
_entity_poly.pdbx_strand_id
1 'polypeptide(L)' 'MLLSDSNVQVDKLMMAMMIDRLSLLWWAKTKDGSKGINPPNMLVDKLMGTTNDEVNRFSSIEEFKSEWNRIAGGEIHE' A
#
# COMPACT_ATOMS: atom_id res chain seq x y z
N MET A 1 -13.49 -6.46 -28.33
CA MET A 1 -12.41 -6.01 -27.43
C MET A 1 -11.39 -7.14 -27.34
N LEU A 2 -10.11 -6.82 -27.50
CA LEU A 2 -8.95 -7.71 -27.64
C LEU A 2 -8.93 -8.85 -26.60
N LEU A 3 -9.15 -10.10 -27.01
CA LEU A 3 -8.85 -11.28 -26.19
C LEU A 3 -7.64 -12.06 -26.68
N SER A 4 -7.08 -11.72 -27.84
CA SER A 4 -5.94 -12.44 -28.42
C SER A 4 -4.60 -12.10 -27.75
N ASP A 5 -4.55 -10.99 -27.01
CA ASP A 5 -3.40 -10.52 -26.21
C ASP A 5 -3.65 -10.72 -24.69
N SER A 6 -4.72 -11.45 -24.34
CA SER A 6 -5.22 -11.55 -22.97
C SER A 6 -4.54 -12.63 -22.13
N ASN A 7 -3.95 -13.66 -22.74
CA ASN A 7 -3.29 -14.73 -21.98
C ASN A 7 -2.05 -14.21 -21.24
N VAL A 8 -1.25 -13.38 -21.92
CA VAL A 8 -0.11 -12.67 -21.32
C VAL A 8 -0.56 -11.69 -20.22
N GLN A 9 -1.78 -11.17 -20.30
CA GLN A 9 -2.35 -10.29 -19.26
C GLN A 9 -2.86 -11.09 -18.05
N VAL A 10 -3.44 -12.27 -18.25
CA VAL A 10 -3.90 -13.15 -17.16
C VAL A 10 -2.74 -13.71 -16.35
N ASP A 11 -1.69 -14.22 -17.00
CA ASP A 11 -0.51 -14.74 -16.30
C ASP A 11 0.17 -13.65 -15.45
N LYS A 12 0.29 -12.44 -16.00
CA LYS A 12 0.84 -11.29 -15.27
C LYS A 12 -0.04 -10.89 -14.08
N LEU A 13 -1.36 -10.92 -14.24
CA LEU A 13 -2.28 -10.66 -13.15
C LEU A 13 -2.21 -11.74 -12.07
N MET A 14 -2.09 -13.01 -12.45
CA MET A 14 -1.89 -14.12 -11.50
C MET A 14 -0.57 -13.99 -10.75
N MET A 15 0.53 -13.65 -11.43
CA MET A 15 1.81 -13.39 -10.78
C MET A 15 1.73 -12.20 -9.82
N ALA A 16 1.05 -11.12 -10.21
CA ALA A 16 0.82 -9.97 -9.33
C ALA A 16 0.02 -10.36 -8.09
N MET A 17 -1.05 -11.15 -8.24
CA MET A 17 -1.81 -11.69 -7.11
C MET A 17 -0.94 -12.54 -6.18
N MET A 18 -0.05 -13.38 -6.73
CA MET A 18 0.87 -14.18 -5.92
C MET A 18 1.83 -13.30 -5.12
N ILE A 19 2.42 -12.27 -5.76
CA ILE A 19 3.31 -11.30 -5.10
C ILE A 19 2.56 -10.58 -3.97
N ASP A 20 1.31 -10.19 -4.18
CA ASP A 20 0.49 -9.51 -3.17
C ASP A 20 0.22 -10.41 -1.96
N ARG A 21 -0.12 -11.68 -2.19
CA ARG A 21 -0.31 -12.65 -1.10
C ARG A 21 0.98 -12.90 -0.33
N LEU A 22 2.11 -13.03 -1.01
CA LEU A 22 3.42 -13.22 -0.36
C LEU A 22 3.82 -11.99 0.47
N SER A 23 3.60 -10.79 -0.08
CA SER A 23 3.90 -9.53 0.60
C SER A 23 3.07 -9.38 1.87
N LEU A 24 1.78 -9.72 1.82
CA LEU A 24 0.89 -9.75 2.99
C LEU A 24 1.34 -10.75 4.05
N LEU A 25 1.69 -11.98 3.65
CA LEU A 25 2.16 -13.01 4.58
C LEU A 25 3.47 -12.61 5.27
N TRP A 26 4.37 -11.95 4.54
CA TRP A 26 5.61 -11.44 5.10
C TRP A 26 5.34 -10.28 6.06
N TRP A 27 4.56 -9.29 5.62
CA TRP A 27 4.17 -8.14 6.43
C TRP A 27 3.49 -8.56 7.74
N ALA A 28 2.59 -9.55 7.71
CA ALA A 28 1.90 -10.06 8.89
C ALA A 28 2.83 -10.60 9.98
N LYS A 29 4.08 -10.96 9.63
CA LYS A 29 5.12 -11.42 10.57
C LYS A 29 6.00 -10.29 11.11
N THR A 30 5.80 -9.06 10.66
CA THR A 30 6.56 -7.88 11.12
C THR A 30 5.89 -7.23 12.33
N LYS A 31 6.62 -6.30 12.98
CA LYS A 31 6.06 -5.44 14.05
C LYS A 31 4.94 -4.53 13.54
N ASP A 32 5.02 -4.11 12.28
CA ASP A 32 4.00 -3.27 11.66
C ASP A 32 2.74 -4.09 11.35
N GLY A 33 2.92 -5.32 10.87
CA GLY A 33 1.84 -6.29 10.69
C GLY A 33 1.09 -6.63 11.96
N SER A 34 1.81 -6.83 13.08
CA SER A 34 1.15 -7.09 14.37
C SER A 34 0.37 -5.89 14.91
N LYS A 35 0.72 -4.67 14.47
CA LYS A 35 0.01 -3.43 14.79
C LYS A 35 -1.03 -3.02 13.74
N GLY A 36 -1.12 -3.74 12.62
CA GLY A 36 -2.04 -3.42 11.52
C GLY A 36 -1.70 -2.11 10.80
N ILE A 37 -0.45 -1.66 10.84
CA ILE A 37 -0.01 -0.39 10.22
C ILE A 37 0.88 -0.66 9.01
N ASN A 38 0.97 0.31 8.10
CA ASN A 38 1.83 0.28 6.90
C ASN A 38 1.70 -1.02 6.07
N PRO A 39 0.49 -1.46 5.67
CA PRO A 39 0.36 -2.64 4.82
C PRO A 39 1.02 -2.40 3.45
N PRO A 40 1.50 -3.48 2.79
CA PRO A 40 2.04 -3.36 1.44
C PRO A 40 0.95 -2.90 0.46
N ASN A 41 1.33 -2.05 -0.49
CA ASN A 41 0.44 -1.68 -1.60
C ASN A 41 0.30 -2.87 -2.56
N MET A 42 -0.94 -3.23 -2.89
CA MET A 42 -1.21 -4.35 -3.80
C MET A 42 -0.85 -3.98 -5.24
N LEU A 43 -0.01 -4.80 -5.86
CA LEU A 43 0.39 -4.66 -7.25
C LEU A 43 -0.81 -4.85 -8.18
N VAL A 44 -1.75 -5.73 -7.84
CA VAL A 44 -2.97 -5.93 -8.62
C VAL A 44 -3.79 -4.65 -8.68
N ASP A 45 -3.95 -3.94 -7.57
CA ASP A 45 -4.73 -2.69 -7.55
C ASP A 45 -4.08 -1.62 -8.44
N LYS A 46 -2.74 -1.55 -8.45
CA LYS A 46 -1.99 -0.65 -9.34
C LYS A 46 -2.16 -1.02 -10.81
N LEU A 47 -2.12 -2.31 -11.12
CA LEU A 47 -2.30 -2.80 -12.51
C LEU A 47 -3.74 -2.60 -13.00
N MET A 48 -4.72 -2.69 -12.11
CA MET A 48 -6.14 -2.50 -12.42
C MET A 48 -6.59 -1.03 -12.35
N GLY A 49 -5.70 -0.13 -11.91
CA GLY A 49 -6.02 1.30 -11.75
C GLY A 49 -7.06 1.57 -10.67
N THR A 50 -7.19 0.67 -9.68
CA THR A 50 -8.15 0.76 -8.57
C THR A 50 -7.55 1.40 -7.33
N THR A 51 -6.30 1.90 -7.38
CA THR A 51 -5.72 2.66 -6.27
C THR A 51 -6.38 4.03 -6.16
N ASN A 52 -7.12 4.25 -5.09
CA ASN A 52 -7.36 5.61 -4.59
C ASN A 52 -6.08 6.07 -3.91
N ASP A 53 -5.10 6.49 -4.72
CA ASP A 53 -3.92 7.18 -4.22
C ASP A 53 -4.33 8.61 -3.80
N GLU A 54 -5.09 8.73 -2.71
CA GLU A 54 -5.05 9.94 -1.89
C GLU A 54 -3.68 9.98 -1.23
N VAL A 55 -2.66 10.32 -2.01
CA VAL A 55 -1.35 10.69 -1.47
C VAL A 55 -1.59 11.97 -0.68
N ASN A 56 -1.63 11.87 0.65
CA ASN A 56 -1.55 13.03 1.53
C ASN A 56 -0.17 13.66 1.33
N ARG A 57 -0.08 14.58 0.37
CA ARG A 57 1.10 15.40 0.13
C ARG A 57 1.02 16.57 1.09
N PHE A 58 1.99 16.64 2.00
CA PHE A 58 2.11 17.79 2.89
C PHE A 58 2.88 18.89 2.18
N SER A 59 2.35 20.10 2.26
CA SER A 59 2.96 21.31 1.71
C SER A 59 4.07 21.86 2.61
N SER A 60 4.12 21.42 3.87
CA SER A 60 5.14 21.82 4.85
C SER A 60 5.42 20.73 5.88
N ILE A 61 6.58 20.84 6.55
CA ILE A 61 6.98 19.92 7.62
C ILE A 61 6.09 20.03 8.86
N GLU A 62 5.44 21.17 9.06
CA GLU A 62 4.52 21.42 10.17
C GLU A 62 3.18 20.72 9.96
N GLU A 63 2.69 20.70 8.71
CA GLU A 63 1.50 19.95 8.31
C GLU A 63 1.71 18.43 8.51
N PHE A 64 2.89 17.93 8.14
CA PHE A 64 3.29 16.55 8.40
C PHE A 64 3.32 16.24 9.91
N LYS A 65 3.96 17.09 10.73
CA LYS A 65 4.06 16.85 12.18
C LYS A 65 2.70 16.87 12.86
N SER A 66 1.81 17.77 12.46
CA SER A 66 0.44 17.83 12.98
C SER A 66 -0.32 16.54 12.68
N GLU A 67 -0.25 16.08 11.44
CA GLU A 67 -0.92 14.85 11.01
C GLU A 67 -0.26 13.60 11.61
N TRP A 68 1.06 13.60 11.76
CA TRP A 68 1.81 12.55 12.45
C TRP A 68 1.44 12.45 13.92
N ASN A 69 1.32 13.57 14.62
CA ASN A 69 0.87 13.59 16.01
C ASN A 69 -0.57 13.09 16.15
N ARG A 70 -1.43 13.38 15.17
CA ARG A 70 -2.82 12.90 15.10
C ARG A 70 -2.91 11.38 14.92
N ILE A 71 -2.06 10.80 14.05
CA ILE A 71 -2.14 9.38 13.66
C ILE A 71 -1.27 8.49 14.55
N ALA A 72 -0.05 8.90 14.85
CA ALA A 72 0.96 8.08 15.52
C ALA A 72 1.05 8.32 17.03
N GLY A 73 0.36 9.35 17.57
CA GLY A 73 0.34 9.65 19.01
C GLY A 73 1.70 10.08 19.57
N GLY A 74 2.47 10.86 18.80
CA GLY A 74 3.82 11.29 19.16
C GLY A 74 3.88 12.12 20.45
N GLU A 75 4.85 11.78 21.32
CA GLU A 75 5.13 12.45 22.58
C GLU A 75 5.42 13.95 22.37
N ILE A 76 4.76 14.75 23.20
CA ILE A 76 5.03 16.18 23.38
C ILE A 76 6.29 16.25 24.24
N HIS A 77 7.44 16.58 23.64
CA HIS A 77 8.59 17.04 24.41
C HIS A 77 8.72 18.56 24.24
N GLU A 78 8.70 19.22 25.40
CA GLU A 78 8.97 20.65 25.67
C GLU A 78 10.09 21.27 24.83
#